data_AF-A0A1F0CEE5-F1
#
_entry.id   AF-A0A1F0CEE5-F1
#
_cell.length_a   1.000
_cell.length_b   1.000
_cell.length_c   1.000
_cell.angle_alpha   90.00
_cell.angle_beta   90.00
_cell.angle_gamma   90.00
#
_symmetry.space_group_name_H-M   'P 1'
#
loop_
_entity.id
_entity.type
_entity.pdbx_description
1 polymer ?
#
loop_
_entity_poly.entity_id
_entity_poly.type
_entity_poly.pdbx_seq_one_letter_code
_entity_poly.pdbx_strand_id
1 'polypeptide(L)'
;MSNWNLDNFDNLHSSLAESAYNSRPNSFPELFETDSVTEVKFSQPSEDNKGQITQGGTNLPNDGIVYLQPDKSLKSIDENVKVLIPDVNGGYHTEHYVTHSYQKGVLTDDKAGFNAYYLSDTEKIDSTTKHTYLAIRGSDGIGLDTLNDWVSNNAMFAVSNKYIPQAKLANKAMKEKIAELKGKAPGAIIDVTGHSLGTIVSSQAVVNLSYAELENVGQVVLFDGPDVSRSLEKMEGISAKKIQEAGKHVTYYVNPFDIVSMLNREKP
;
A
#
# COMPACT_ATOMS: atom_id res chain seq x y z
N MET A 1 20.12 -2.96 -3.89
CA MET A 1 19.03 -2.07 -4.34
C MET A 1 19.67 -0.82 -4.89
N SER A 2 19.31 -0.42 -6.11
CA SER A 2 19.50 0.97 -6.52
C SER A 2 18.78 1.84 -5.50
N ASN A 3 19.48 2.85 -4.99
CA ASN A 3 18.88 3.81 -4.11
C ASN A 3 17.85 4.60 -4.91
N TRP A 4 16.57 4.51 -4.54
CA TRP A 4 15.50 5.31 -5.15
C TRP A 4 14.92 6.28 -4.13
N ASN A 5 15.76 6.75 -3.21
CA ASN A 5 15.37 7.92 -2.44
C ASN A 5 15.22 9.11 -3.39
N LEU A 6 14.18 9.90 -3.17
CA LEU A 6 13.98 11.18 -3.81
C LEU A 6 15.08 12.14 -3.37
N ASP A 7 15.48 13.04 -4.27
CA ASP A 7 16.38 14.12 -3.90
C ASP A 7 15.68 15.12 -2.96
N ASN A 8 14.36 15.29 -3.13
CA ASN A 8 13.52 16.15 -2.31
C ASN A 8 12.06 15.67 -2.25
N PHE A 9 11.30 16.23 -1.31
CA PHE A 9 9.89 15.91 -1.13
C PHE A 9 8.93 16.85 -1.89
N ASP A 10 9.31 17.45 -3.03
CA ASP A 10 8.48 18.44 -3.77
C ASP A 10 7.15 17.88 -4.31
N ASN A 11 7.00 16.55 -4.37
CA ASN A 11 5.73 15.91 -4.74
C ASN A 11 5.24 15.00 -3.61
N LEU A 12 4.13 15.40 -2.98
CA LEU A 12 3.58 14.67 -1.84
C LEU A 12 3.29 13.20 -2.16
N HIS A 13 2.78 12.88 -3.35
CA HIS A 13 2.41 11.49 -3.69
C HIS A 13 3.64 10.58 -3.84
N SER A 14 4.74 11.08 -4.41
CA SER A 14 5.99 10.32 -4.46
C SER A 14 6.62 10.19 -3.09
N SER A 15 6.58 11.25 -2.26
CA SER A 15 7.08 11.22 -0.89
C SER A 15 6.33 10.18 -0.05
N LEU A 16 5.00 10.15 -0.15
CA LEU A 16 4.16 9.14 0.51
C LEU A 16 4.47 7.71 0.00
N ALA A 17 4.71 7.53 -1.30
CA ALA A 17 5.05 6.22 -1.86
C ALA A 17 6.43 5.72 -1.40
N GLU A 18 7.42 6.62 -1.30
CA GLU A 18 8.74 6.32 -0.76
C GLU A 18 8.66 5.94 0.71
N SER A 19 8.02 6.78 1.52
CA SER A 19 7.91 6.59 2.97
C SER A 19 7.12 5.35 3.36
N ALA A 20 6.34 4.74 2.45
CA ALA A 20 5.73 3.44 2.71
C ALA A 20 6.75 2.30 2.88
N TYR A 21 7.98 2.46 2.41
CA TYR A 21 9.03 1.45 2.51
C TYR A 21 9.85 1.57 3.79
N ASN A 22 10.35 0.42 4.27
CA ASN A 22 11.30 0.39 5.37
C ASN A 22 12.59 1.12 4.98
N SER A 23 13.29 1.65 5.98
CA SER A 23 14.64 2.19 5.81
C SER A 23 14.71 3.40 4.87
N ARG A 24 13.58 4.07 4.65
CA ARG A 24 13.46 5.28 3.82
C ARG A 24 13.28 6.53 4.69
N PRO A 25 13.54 7.72 4.13
CA PRO A 25 13.18 8.97 4.78
C PRO A 25 11.69 8.98 5.16
N ASN A 26 11.39 9.44 6.38
CA ASN A 26 10.04 9.43 6.95
C ASN A 26 9.32 8.05 6.88
N SER A 27 10.06 6.94 6.98
CA SER A 27 9.56 5.56 6.93
C SER A 27 8.34 5.34 7.83
N PHE A 28 7.17 5.17 7.22
CA PHE A 28 5.93 4.85 7.92
C PHE A 28 6.03 3.56 8.72
N PRO A 29 6.65 2.45 8.25
CA PRO A 29 6.87 1.28 9.10
C PRO A 29 7.60 1.59 10.42
N GLU A 30 8.49 2.59 10.43
CA GLU A 30 9.27 2.99 11.61
C GLU A 30 8.57 4.06 12.45
N LEU A 31 7.73 4.90 11.83
CA LEU A 31 6.95 5.96 12.47
C LEU A 31 5.55 5.50 12.94
N PHE A 32 5.11 4.32 12.50
CA PHE A 32 3.77 3.83 12.77
C PHE A 32 3.60 3.48 14.25
N GLU A 33 2.59 4.07 14.86
CA GLU A 33 2.14 3.74 16.21
C GLU A 33 0.73 3.15 16.15
N THR A 34 0.50 2.05 16.87
CA THR A 34 -0.77 1.31 16.80
C THR A 34 -1.96 2.08 17.37
N ASP A 35 -1.71 2.95 18.36
CA ASP A 35 -2.77 3.61 19.14
C ASP A 35 -2.79 5.14 19.02
N SER A 36 -1.76 5.73 18.40
CA SER A 36 -1.54 7.17 18.31
C SER A 36 -1.37 7.62 16.87
N VAL A 37 -1.63 8.90 16.65
CA VAL A 37 -1.41 9.56 15.37
C VAL A 37 0.02 10.11 15.36
N THR A 38 0.72 9.94 14.24
CA THR A 38 2.09 10.48 14.06
C THR A 38 2.07 11.61 13.03
N GLU A 39 2.55 12.80 13.41
CA GLU A 39 2.73 13.93 12.49
C GLU A 39 3.98 13.72 11.62
N VAL A 40 3.85 13.88 10.30
CA VAL A 40 4.94 13.75 9.33
C VAL A 40 5.05 15.06 8.54
N LYS A 41 6.28 15.59 8.43
CA LYS A 41 6.56 16.88 7.77
C LYS A 41 7.44 16.69 6.55
N PHE A 42 6.83 16.71 5.38
CA PHE A 42 7.55 16.65 4.10
C PHE A 42 8.17 17.99 3.69
N SER A 43 7.86 19.09 4.37
CA SER A 43 8.57 20.38 4.21
C SER A 43 9.95 20.40 4.89
N GLN A 44 10.28 19.38 5.68
CA GLN A 44 11.56 19.27 6.37
C GLN A 44 12.42 18.17 5.74
N PRO A 45 13.77 18.31 5.77
CA PRO A 45 14.65 17.24 5.33
C PRO A 45 14.52 16.03 6.26
N SER A 46 14.72 14.84 5.71
CA SER A 46 14.70 13.58 6.45
C SER A 46 15.81 12.67 5.94
N GLU A 47 16.36 11.85 6.83
CA GLU A 47 17.50 10.99 6.57
C GLU A 47 17.04 9.53 6.53
N ASP A 48 17.55 8.76 5.57
CA ASP A 48 17.34 7.31 5.50
C ASP A 48 18.27 6.57 6.47
N ASN A 49 18.10 5.24 6.60
CA ASN A 49 18.93 4.47 7.53
C ASN A 49 20.41 4.30 7.11
N LYS A 50 20.80 4.81 5.94
CA LYS A 50 22.17 4.79 5.40
C LYS A 50 22.82 6.18 5.42
N GLY A 51 22.13 7.19 5.96
CA GLY A 51 22.65 8.54 6.06
C GLY A 51 22.43 9.42 4.83
N GLN A 52 21.61 8.98 3.86
CA GLN A 52 21.23 9.85 2.75
C GLN A 52 20.10 10.78 3.18
N ILE A 53 20.29 12.08 2.92
CA ILE A 53 19.30 13.11 3.22
C ILE A 53 18.45 13.39 1.98
N THR A 54 17.14 13.26 2.13
CA THR A 54 16.14 13.80 1.19
C THR A 54 15.72 15.19 1.68
N GLN A 55 15.79 16.18 0.79
CA GLN A 55 15.51 17.57 1.14
C GLN A 55 14.01 17.82 1.33
N GLY A 56 13.68 18.80 2.19
CA GLY A 56 12.30 19.25 2.37
C GLY A 56 11.71 19.81 1.08
N GLY A 57 10.45 19.47 0.81
CA GLY A 57 9.71 19.95 -0.33
C GLY A 57 9.23 21.39 -0.16
N THR A 58 9.05 22.08 -1.28
CA THR A 58 8.54 23.45 -1.36
C THR A 58 7.14 23.48 -1.95
N ASN A 59 6.29 24.41 -1.50
CA ASN A 59 4.92 24.61 -2.01
C ASN A 59 4.01 23.36 -1.94
N LEU A 60 4.18 22.54 -0.91
CA LEU A 60 3.35 21.37 -0.66
C LEU A 60 1.96 21.76 -0.11
N PRO A 61 0.90 20.99 -0.43
CA PRO A 61 -0.37 21.11 0.26
C PRO A 61 -0.20 21.00 1.77
N ASN A 62 -0.97 21.78 2.53
CA ASN A 62 -0.94 21.78 3.99
C ASN A 62 0.49 21.94 4.58
N ASP A 63 1.33 22.75 3.93
CA ASP A 63 2.74 22.97 4.30
C ASP A 63 3.57 21.66 4.38
N GLY A 64 3.14 20.63 3.65
CA GLY A 64 3.74 19.30 3.66
C GLY A 64 3.46 18.49 4.93
N ILE A 65 2.53 18.94 5.77
CA ILE A 65 2.14 18.27 7.01
C ILE A 65 1.03 17.26 6.71
N VAL A 66 1.25 16.02 7.12
CA VAL A 66 0.23 14.96 7.11
C VAL A 66 0.31 14.15 8.40
N TYR A 67 -0.78 13.49 8.74
CA TYR A 67 -0.94 12.76 9.99
C TYR A 67 -1.16 11.28 9.69
N LEU A 68 -0.15 10.46 9.97
CA LEU A 68 -0.21 9.00 9.86
C LEU A 68 -1.19 8.47 10.90
N GLN A 69 -2.29 7.88 10.42
CA GLN A 69 -3.38 7.40 11.24
C GLN A 69 -3.11 5.97 11.72
N PRO A 70 -3.46 5.63 12.97
CA PRO A 70 -3.28 4.28 13.51
C PRO A 70 -4.22 3.26 12.84
N ASP A 71 -3.77 2.01 12.76
CA ASP A 71 -4.63 0.85 12.48
C ASP A 71 -4.97 0.11 13.77
N LYS A 72 -6.08 0.51 14.40
CA LYS A 72 -6.57 -0.10 15.64
C LYS A 72 -6.97 -1.57 15.51
N SER A 73 -7.08 -2.09 14.28
CA SER A 73 -7.38 -3.50 14.05
C SER A 73 -6.13 -4.38 13.98
N LEU A 74 -4.95 -3.76 13.96
CA LEU A 74 -3.66 -4.45 13.87
C LEU A 74 -3.42 -5.31 15.11
N LYS A 75 -3.05 -6.56 14.86
CA LYS A 75 -2.73 -7.54 15.91
C LYS A 75 -1.71 -8.55 15.41
N SER A 76 -0.94 -9.10 16.35
CA SER A 76 -0.12 -10.28 16.12
C SER A 76 -1.00 -11.53 16.03
N ILE A 77 -0.78 -12.35 15.02
CA ILE A 77 -1.42 -13.64 14.84
C ILE A 77 -0.36 -14.74 14.97
N ASP A 78 -0.59 -15.68 15.87
CA ASP A 78 0.31 -16.82 16.10
C ASP A 78 -0.12 -18.05 15.29
N GLU A 79 0.80 -18.59 14.50
CA GLU A 79 0.64 -19.86 13.81
C GLU A 79 1.08 -21.02 14.69
N ASN A 80 0.11 -21.82 15.08
CA ASN A 80 0.30 -22.93 16.00
C ASN A 80 0.42 -24.24 15.23
N VAL A 81 1.46 -25.03 15.52
CA VAL A 81 1.55 -26.41 15.08
C VAL A 81 1.15 -27.33 16.23
N LYS A 82 0.36 -28.34 15.88
CA LYS A 82 -0.05 -29.40 16.80
C LYS A 82 1.01 -30.50 16.78
N VAL A 83 1.64 -30.77 17.91
CA VAL A 83 2.64 -31.83 18.07
C VAL A 83 2.08 -32.91 19.00
N LEU A 84 2.17 -34.18 18.60
CA LEU A 84 1.90 -35.31 19.49
C LEU A 84 3.17 -35.68 20.25
N ILE A 85 3.10 -35.66 21.57
CA ILE A 85 4.22 -36.01 22.45
C ILE A 85 3.89 -37.34 23.14
N PRO A 86 4.80 -38.34 23.10
CA PRO A 86 4.60 -39.61 23.77
C PRO A 86 4.73 -39.47 25.29
N ASP A 87 3.83 -40.12 26.01
CA ASP A 87 3.84 -40.15 27.47
C ASP A 87 4.72 -41.26 28.03
N VAL A 88 5.38 -40.99 29.16
CA VAL A 88 6.23 -41.97 29.87
C VAL A 88 5.49 -43.23 30.31
N ASN A 89 4.17 -43.15 30.49
CA ASN A 89 3.31 -44.27 30.89
C ASN A 89 2.59 -44.94 29.71
N GLY A 90 2.96 -44.60 28.47
CA GLY A 90 2.26 -45.01 27.27
C GLY A 90 1.07 -44.10 26.93
N GLY A 91 0.82 -43.92 25.63
CA GLY A 91 -0.12 -42.94 25.11
C GLY A 91 0.58 -41.72 24.51
N TYR A 92 -0.22 -40.74 24.08
CA TYR A 92 0.25 -39.46 23.56
C TYR A 92 -0.65 -38.35 24.09
N HIS A 93 -0.04 -37.21 24.42
CA HIS A 93 -0.77 -35.96 24.59
C HIS A 93 -0.45 -34.99 23.45
N THR A 94 -1.32 -34.00 23.28
CA THR A 94 -1.12 -32.93 22.30
C THR A 94 -0.55 -31.71 22.98
N GLU A 95 0.48 -31.13 22.39
CA GLU A 95 0.94 -29.79 22.72
C GLU A 95 0.83 -28.88 21.48
N HIS A 96 0.61 -27.59 21.73
CA HIS A 96 0.54 -26.55 20.73
C HIS A 96 1.76 -25.65 20.85
N TYR A 97 2.49 -25.48 19.76
CA TYR A 97 3.69 -24.63 19.71
C TYR A 97 3.49 -23.52 18.68
N VAL A 98 3.77 -22.29 19.09
CA VAL A 98 3.85 -21.15 18.18
C VAL A 98 5.11 -21.31 17.33
N THR A 99 4.94 -21.39 16.02
CA THR A 99 6.05 -21.58 15.06
C THR A 99 6.40 -20.29 14.32
N HIS A 100 5.40 -19.44 14.13
CA HIS A 100 5.56 -18.15 13.47
C HIS A 100 4.51 -17.19 14.01
N SER A 101 4.82 -15.90 14.03
CA SER A 101 3.85 -14.84 14.31
C SER A 101 3.96 -13.76 13.24
N TYR A 102 2.83 -13.16 12.88
CA TYR A 102 2.76 -12.15 11.83
C TYR A 102 1.69 -11.10 12.13
N GLN A 103 1.86 -9.87 11.63
CA GLN A 103 0.88 -8.81 11.87
C GLN A 103 -0.27 -8.86 10.87
N LYS A 104 -1.48 -8.59 11.37
CA LYS A 104 -2.68 -8.52 10.55
C LYS A 104 -3.66 -7.48 11.10
N GLY A 105 -4.11 -6.59 10.22
CA GLY A 105 -5.10 -5.55 10.44
C GLY A 105 -5.90 -5.30 9.16
N VAL A 106 -6.46 -4.10 9.03
CA VAL A 106 -7.16 -3.63 7.84
C VAL A 106 -6.15 -3.14 6.81
N LEU A 107 -5.06 -2.51 7.26
CA LEU A 107 -4.01 -1.96 6.41
C LEU A 107 -2.77 -2.87 6.30
N THR A 108 -2.73 -3.97 7.05
CA THR A 108 -1.60 -4.91 7.08
C THR A 108 -2.08 -6.37 7.01
N ASP A 109 -1.43 -7.19 6.20
CA ASP A 109 -1.47 -8.64 6.28
C ASP A 109 -0.10 -9.17 5.84
N ASP A 110 0.80 -9.32 6.82
CA ASP A 110 2.19 -9.72 6.57
C ASP A 110 2.28 -11.06 5.84
N LYS A 111 1.39 -11.99 6.19
CA LYS A 111 1.32 -13.31 5.55
C LYS A 111 0.93 -13.21 4.07
N ALA A 112 0.11 -12.22 3.70
CA ALA A 112 -0.24 -11.96 2.31
C ALA A 112 0.73 -10.98 1.61
N GLY A 113 1.72 -10.44 2.33
CA GLY A 113 2.61 -9.40 1.84
C GLY A 113 1.92 -8.06 1.58
N PHE A 114 0.79 -7.78 2.24
CA PHE A 114 0.04 -6.54 2.08
C PHE A 114 0.39 -5.54 3.18
N ASN A 115 0.84 -4.35 2.80
CA ASN A 115 1.13 -3.24 3.71
C ASN A 115 0.66 -1.92 3.07
N ALA A 116 -0.14 -1.17 3.80
CA ALA A 116 -0.61 0.15 3.42
C ALA A 116 -0.61 1.09 4.62
N TYR A 117 -0.57 2.39 4.36
CA TYR A 117 -0.53 3.42 5.37
C TYR A 117 -1.57 4.48 5.05
N TYR A 118 -2.39 4.83 6.04
CA TYR A 118 -3.48 5.79 5.89
C TYR A 118 -3.08 7.10 6.57
N LEU A 119 -3.11 8.21 5.84
CA LEU A 119 -2.73 9.53 6.33
C LEU A 119 -3.86 10.53 6.09
N SER A 120 -3.81 11.65 6.80
CA SER A 120 -4.81 12.72 6.75
C SER A 120 -4.16 14.10 6.76
N ASP A 121 -4.82 15.09 6.18
CA ASP A 121 -4.46 16.51 6.31
C ASP A 121 -4.76 17.09 7.71
N THR A 122 -5.55 16.37 8.51
CA THR A 122 -5.84 16.69 9.91
C THR A 122 -5.44 15.57 10.86
N GLU A 123 -5.04 15.92 12.08
CA GLU A 123 -4.65 14.95 13.13
C GLU A 123 -5.76 13.95 13.42
N LYS A 124 -6.99 14.45 13.55
CA LYS A 124 -8.20 13.65 13.74
C LYS A 124 -9.06 13.71 12.48
N ILE A 125 -9.58 12.55 12.07
CA ILE A 125 -10.60 12.47 11.00
C ILE A 125 -11.92 13.06 11.51
N ASP A 126 -12.31 14.22 10.98
CA ASP A 126 -13.55 14.92 11.31
C ASP A 126 -14.02 15.83 10.16
N SER A 127 -15.03 16.68 10.38
CA SER A 127 -15.62 17.51 9.33
C SER A 127 -14.67 18.55 8.73
N THR A 128 -13.52 18.79 9.37
CA THR A 128 -12.48 19.70 8.85
C THR A 128 -11.53 19.00 7.89
N THR A 129 -11.39 17.68 7.96
CA THR A 129 -10.62 16.86 7.01
C THR A 129 -11.10 17.11 5.58
N LYS A 130 -10.16 17.29 4.64
CA LYS A 130 -10.46 17.45 3.20
C LYS A 130 -9.78 16.38 2.37
N HIS A 131 -8.53 16.06 2.70
CA HIS A 131 -7.72 15.09 1.99
C HIS A 131 -7.22 14.02 2.95
N THR A 132 -7.42 12.77 2.56
CA THR A 132 -6.70 11.63 3.13
C THR A 132 -5.94 10.90 2.05
N TYR A 133 -4.97 10.09 2.47
CA TYR A 133 -4.04 9.44 1.57
C TYR A 133 -3.89 7.98 1.96
N LEU A 134 -3.87 7.09 0.97
CA LEU A 134 -3.54 5.69 1.14
C LEU A 134 -2.27 5.37 0.36
N ALA A 135 -1.16 5.22 1.06
CA ALA A 135 0.11 4.79 0.49
C ALA A 135 0.19 3.26 0.54
N ILE A 136 0.20 2.60 -0.61
CA ILE A 136 0.26 1.14 -0.71
C ILE A 136 1.69 0.75 -1.07
N ARG A 137 2.32 -0.02 -0.16
CA ARG A 137 3.71 -0.48 -0.34
C ARG A 137 3.77 -1.53 -1.43
N GLY A 138 4.77 -1.42 -2.31
CA GLY A 138 5.16 -2.51 -3.20
C GLY A 138 6.02 -3.55 -2.46
N SER A 139 6.78 -4.35 -3.21
CA SER A 139 7.77 -5.27 -2.62
C SER A 139 9.09 -4.54 -2.36
N ASP A 140 9.77 -4.86 -1.25
CA ASP A 140 11.05 -4.26 -0.79
C ASP A 140 12.25 -4.50 -1.76
N GLY A 141 12.03 -5.03 -2.96
CA GLY A 141 12.98 -5.02 -4.08
C GLY A 141 13.01 -6.32 -4.88
N ILE A 142 13.81 -6.34 -5.94
CA ILE A 142 14.16 -7.53 -6.73
C ILE A 142 15.54 -8.04 -6.25
N GLY A 143 15.56 -9.03 -5.36
CA GLY A 143 16.72 -9.83 -4.95
C GLY A 143 16.41 -11.31 -5.14
N LEU A 144 17.37 -12.24 -5.08
CA LEU A 144 17.10 -13.68 -5.33
C LEU A 144 16.00 -14.28 -4.42
N ASP A 145 15.86 -13.77 -3.20
CA ASP A 145 14.86 -14.22 -2.22
C ASP A 145 13.51 -13.48 -2.36
N THR A 146 13.53 -12.17 -2.64
CA THR A 146 12.30 -11.37 -2.91
C THR A 146 11.81 -11.52 -4.35
N LEU A 147 12.63 -12.10 -5.25
CA LEU A 147 12.22 -12.60 -6.55
C LEU A 147 11.22 -13.72 -6.39
N ASN A 148 11.17 -14.49 -5.30
CA ASN A 148 10.07 -15.46 -5.15
C ASN A 148 8.73 -14.78 -4.82
N ASP A 149 8.71 -13.70 -4.05
CA ASP A 149 7.48 -12.91 -3.78
C ASP A 149 7.09 -12.01 -4.97
N TRP A 150 8.07 -11.43 -5.64
CA TRP A 150 7.89 -10.70 -6.88
C TRP A 150 7.51 -11.65 -8.02
N VAL A 151 8.22 -12.75 -8.28
CA VAL A 151 7.88 -13.74 -9.34
C VAL A 151 6.61 -14.50 -8.99
N SER A 152 6.25 -14.79 -7.74
CA SER A 152 4.97 -15.47 -7.47
C SER A 152 3.77 -14.55 -7.77
N ASN A 153 3.79 -13.30 -7.29
CA ASN A 153 2.74 -12.32 -7.55
C ASN A 153 2.78 -11.81 -9.01
N ASN A 154 3.97 -11.58 -9.56
CA ASN A 154 4.19 -11.14 -10.93
C ASN A 154 4.07 -12.28 -11.95
N ALA A 155 4.27 -13.55 -11.62
CA ALA A 155 3.90 -14.66 -12.51
C ALA A 155 2.38 -14.85 -12.51
N MET A 156 1.71 -14.75 -11.36
CA MET A 156 0.24 -14.72 -11.34
C MET A 156 -0.31 -13.52 -12.13
N PHE A 157 0.29 -12.34 -12.03
CA PHE A 157 -0.13 -11.15 -12.78
C PHE A 157 0.31 -11.17 -14.25
N ALA A 158 1.60 -11.33 -14.56
CA ALA A 158 2.15 -11.36 -15.92
C ALA A 158 1.73 -12.60 -16.73
N VAL A 159 1.58 -13.78 -16.11
CA VAL A 159 1.14 -15.01 -16.81
C VAL A 159 -0.39 -15.14 -16.83
N SER A 160 -1.09 -14.79 -15.74
CA SER A 160 -2.53 -15.06 -15.63
C SER A 160 -3.45 -13.83 -15.54
N ASN A 161 -2.91 -12.61 -15.46
CA ASN A 161 -3.67 -11.34 -15.51
C ASN A 161 -4.80 -11.28 -14.44
N LYS A 162 -4.63 -11.94 -13.30
CA LYS A 162 -5.67 -12.14 -12.28
C LYS A 162 -5.78 -10.98 -11.27
N TYR A 163 -6.95 -10.89 -10.64
CA TYR A 163 -7.17 -10.08 -9.44
C TYR A 163 -6.38 -10.65 -8.25
N ILE A 164 -5.31 -9.96 -7.84
CA ILE A 164 -4.37 -10.48 -6.84
C ILE A 164 -4.93 -10.36 -5.41
N PRO A 165 -4.56 -11.27 -4.48
CA PRO A 165 -5.04 -11.22 -3.10
C PRO A 165 -4.79 -9.88 -2.38
N GLN A 166 -3.62 -9.26 -2.59
CA GLN A 166 -3.28 -7.98 -1.98
C GLN A 166 -4.21 -6.86 -2.44
N ALA A 167 -4.65 -6.89 -3.70
CA ALA A 167 -5.61 -5.92 -4.22
C ALA A 167 -7.01 -6.09 -3.62
N LYS A 168 -7.41 -7.32 -3.26
CA LYS A 168 -8.66 -7.58 -2.52
C LYS A 168 -8.59 -7.00 -1.11
N LEU A 169 -7.45 -7.15 -0.45
CA LEU A 169 -7.20 -6.55 0.87
C LEU A 169 -7.22 -5.02 0.79
N ALA A 170 -6.51 -4.45 -0.18
CA ALA A 170 -6.51 -3.00 -0.42
C ALA A 170 -7.90 -2.47 -0.77
N ASN A 171 -8.70 -3.18 -1.58
CA ASN A 171 -10.09 -2.79 -1.87
C ASN A 171 -10.94 -2.77 -0.59
N LYS A 172 -10.80 -3.77 0.27
CA LYS A 172 -11.50 -3.82 1.56
C LYS A 172 -11.09 -2.64 2.45
N ALA A 173 -9.79 -2.36 2.54
CA ALA A 173 -9.28 -1.22 3.30
C ALA A 173 -9.82 0.12 2.78
N MET A 174 -9.78 0.34 1.46
CA MET A 174 -10.34 1.55 0.83
C MET A 174 -11.82 1.71 1.14
N LYS A 175 -12.62 0.65 1.03
CA LYS A 175 -14.06 0.69 1.36
C LYS A 175 -14.31 1.08 2.80
N GLU A 176 -13.54 0.52 3.72
CA GLU A 176 -13.64 0.86 5.14
C GLU A 176 -13.26 2.32 5.40
N LYS A 177 -12.18 2.82 4.79
CA LYS A 177 -11.77 4.22 4.93
C LYS A 177 -12.72 5.20 4.27
N ILE A 178 -13.28 4.87 3.10
CA ILE A 178 -14.34 5.66 2.46
C ILE A 178 -15.59 5.70 3.33
N ALA A 179 -15.99 4.58 3.96
CA ALA A 179 -17.11 4.56 4.87
C ALA A 179 -16.85 5.42 6.13
N GLU A 180 -15.64 5.36 6.68
CA GLU A 180 -15.20 6.23 7.78
C GLU A 180 -15.30 7.71 7.41
N LEU A 181 -14.79 8.10 6.23
CA LEU A 181 -14.88 9.47 5.71
C LEU A 181 -16.34 9.91 5.52
N LYS A 182 -17.20 9.09 4.92
CA LYS A 182 -18.62 9.41 4.76
C LYS A 182 -19.30 9.70 6.10
N GLY A 183 -18.90 9.02 7.17
CA GLY A 183 -19.45 9.22 8.50
C GLY A 183 -18.87 10.42 9.25
N LYS A 184 -17.56 10.65 9.16
CA LYS A 184 -16.84 11.64 9.99
C LYS A 184 -16.47 12.92 9.26
N ALA A 185 -16.17 12.82 7.97
CA ALA A 185 -15.66 13.89 7.12
C ALA A 185 -16.40 13.94 5.76
N PRO A 186 -17.73 14.22 5.73
CA PRO A 186 -18.47 14.23 4.47
C PRO A 186 -17.87 15.23 3.48
N GLY A 187 -17.58 14.75 2.26
CA GLY A 187 -16.95 15.55 1.20
C GLY A 187 -15.42 15.49 1.19
N ALA A 188 -14.78 14.86 2.17
CA ALA A 188 -13.37 14.53 2.08
C ALA A 188 -13.14 13.44 1.02
N ILE A 189 -11.96 13.49 0.40
CA ILE A 189 -11.50 12.54 -0.61
C ILE A 189 -10.31 11.72 -0.11
N ILE A 190 -10.16 10.54 -0.70
CA ILE A 190 -8.99 9.68 -0.52
C ILE A 190 -8.16 9.65 -1.79
N ASP A 191 -6.92 10.12 -1.69
CA ASP A 191 -5.90 9.96 -2.70
C ASP A 191 -5.17 8.62 -2.47
N VAL A 192 -4.73 7.97 -3.54
CA VAL A 192 -4.04 6.68 -3.47
C VAL A 192 -2.69 6.82 -4.16
N THR A 193 -1.64 6.33 -3.53
CA THR A 193 -0.31 6.28 -4.14
C THR A 193 0.32 4.91 -4.00
N GLY A 194 1.18 4.55 -4.94
CA GLY A 194 1.90 3.29 -4.91
C GLY A 194 3.07 3.26 -5.89
N HIS A 195 4.08 2.48 -5.55
CA HIS A 195 5.25 2.25 -6.38
C HIS A 195 5.44 0.76 -6.69
N SER A 196 6.01 0.44 -7.86
CA SER A 196 6.37 -0.92 -8.26
C SER A 196 5.14 -1.84 -8.21
N LEU A 197 5.18 -2.96 -7.50
CA LEU A 197 4.01 -3.84 -7.28
C LEU A 197 2.81 -3.13 -6.63
N GLY A 198 3.05 -2.07 -5.85
CA GLY A 198 1.99 -1.25 -5.26
C GLY A 198 1.06 -0.66 -6.31
N THR A 199 1.54 -0.41 -7.54
CA THR A 199 0.68 0.12 -8.61
C THR A 199 -0.37 -0.88 -9.09
N ILE A 200 -0.04 -2.18 -9.09
CA ILE A 200 -0.99 -3.26 -9.42
C ILE A 200 -2.06 -3.31 -8.34
N VAL A 201 -1.63 -3.32 -7.08
CA VAL A 201 -2.51 -3.39 -5.91
C VAL A 201 -3.49 -2.21 -5.92
N SER A 202 -2.97 -0.99 -6.06
CA SER A 202 -3.76 0.25 -6.14
C SER A 202 -4.74 0.23 -7.32
N SER A 203 -4.26 -0.07 -8.53
CA SER A 203 -5.10 -0.06 -9.73
C SER A 203 -6.25 -1.07 -9.65
N GLN A 204 -5.96 -2.30 -9.24
CA GLN A 204 -6.95 -3.36 -9.10
C GLN A 204 -7.92 -3.08 -7.95
N ALA A 205 -7.45 -2.49 -6.85
CA ALA A 205 -8.30 -2.12 -5.73
C ALA A 205 -9.28 -1.01 -6.09
N VAL A 206 -8.81 0.06 -6.75
CA VAL A 206 -9.64 1.21 -7.16
C VAL A 206 -10.70 0.80 -8.17
N VAL A 207 -10.35 0.01 -9.20
CA VAL A 207 -11.34 -0.40 -10.22
C VAL A 207 -12.47 -1.27 -9.64
N ASN A 208 -12.21 -1.97 -8.53
CA ASN A 208 -13.18 -2.81 -7.81
C ASN A 208 -14.04 -2.04 -6.79
N LEU A 209 -13.86 -0.73 -6.63
CA LEU A 209 -14.81 0.11 -5.88
C LEU A 209 -16.14 0.21 -6.64
N SER A 210 -17.25 0.46 -5.97
CA SER A 210 -18.52 0.85 -6.61
C SER A 210 -18.41 2.25 -7.22
N TYR A 211 -19.39 2.67 -8.04
CA TYR A 211 -19.37 4.04 -8.58
C TYR A 211 -19.52 5.09 -7.47
N ALA A 212 -20.37 4.85 -6.47
CA ALA A 212 -20.55 5.74 -5.33
C ALA A 212 -19.35 5.75 -4.35
N GLU A 213 -18.48 4.75 -4.39
CA GLU A 213 -17.21 4.76 -3.67
C GLU A 213 -16.13 5.51 -4.48
N LEU A 214 -16.12 5.39 -5.81
CA LEU A 214 -15.20 6.15 -6.67
C LEU A 214 -15.40 7.67 -6.55
N GLU A 215 -16.62 8.16 -6.26
CA GLU A 215 -16.87 9.58 -6.02
C GLU A 215 -16.08 10.17 -4.84
N ASN A 216 -15.59 9.32 -3.92
CA ASN A 216 -14.71 9.74 -2.83
C ASN A 216 -13.21 9.59 -3.16
N VAL A 217 -12.87 9.04 -4.33
CA VAL A 217 -11.47 8.92 -4.75
C VAL A 217 -11.05 10.23 -5.41
N GLY A 218 -9.96 10.83 -4.94
CA GLY A 218 -9.38 12.03 -5.55
C GLY A 218 -8.45 11.66 -6.69
N GLN A 219 -7.15 11.61 -6.39
CA GLN A 219 -6.09 11.22 -7.31
C GLN A 219 -5.58 9.81 -7.00
N VAL A 220 -5.22 9.07 -8.04
CA VAL A 220 -4.51 7.79 -7.93
C VAL A 220 -3.19 7.94 -8.67
N VAL A 221 -2.11 8.19 -7.93
CA VAL A 221 -0.80 8.51 -8.52
C VAL A 221 0.15 7.33 -8.36
N LEU A 222 0.58 6.77 -9.47
CA LEU A 222 1.30 5.50 -9.52
C LEU A 222 2.69 5.68 -10.13
N PHE A 223 3.70 5.05 -9.54
CA PHE A 223 5.10 5.23 -9.94
C PHE A 223 5.77 3.90 -10.31
N ASP A 224 6.47 3.87 -11.43
CA ASP A 224 7.42 2.82 -11.85
C ASP A 224 6.91 1.38 -11.68
N GLY A 225 5.65 1.18 -12.04
CA GLY A 225 5.00 -0.12 -12.03
C GLY A 225 4.60 -0.63 -13.42
N PRO A 226 4.25 -1.91 -13.53
CA PRO A 226 3.91 -2.53 -14.81
C PRO A 226 2.59 -2.00 -15.37
N ASP A 227 2.38 -2.19 -16.68
CA ASP A 227 1.07 -1.93 -17.30
C ASP A 227 0.03 -2.95 -16.79
N VAL A 228 -1.06 -2.42 -16.22
CA VAL A 228 -2.16 -3.19 -15.62
C VAL A 228 -3.33 -3.41 -16.57
N SER A 229 -3.36 -2.76 -17.73
CA SER A 229 -4.54 -2.67 -18.59
C SER A 229 -5.15 -4.04 -18.92
N ARG A 230 -4.33 -4.98 -19.40
CA ARG A 230 -4.77 -6.35 -19.70
C ARG A 230 -5.26 -7.11 -18.48
N SER A 231 -4.68 -6.84 -17.31
CA SER A 231 -5.15 -7.45 -16.07
C SER A 231 -6.52 -6.91 -15.67
N LEU A 232 -6.75 -5.61 -15.84
CA LEU A 232 -8.07 -5.02 -15.58
C LEU A 232 -9.14 -5.60 -16.50
N GLU A 233 -8.84 -5.76 -17.79
CA GLU A 233 -9.76 -6.33 -18.79
C GLU A 233 -10.16 -7.78 -18.52
N LYS A 234 -9.29 -8.58 -17.90
CA LYS A 234 -9.56 -9.99 -17.59
C LYS A 234 -10.19 -10.22 -16.21
N MET A 235 -10.35 -9.18 -15.41
CA MET A 235 -11.01 -9.32 -14.10
C MET A 235 -12.51 -9.54 -14.28
N GLU A 236 -13.00 -10.61 -13.65
CA GLU A 236 -14.43 -10.94 -13.63
C GLU A 236 -15.25 -9.79 -13.03
N GLY A 237 -16.33 -9.39 -13.70
CA GLY A 237 -17.23 -8.34 -13.25
C GLY A 237 -16.75 -6.90 -13.54
N ILE A 238 -15.54 -6.71 -14.09
CA ILE A 238 -15.02 -5.40 -14.45
C ILE A 238 -15.32 -5.10 -15.92
N SER A 239 -16.16 -4.08 -16.17
CA SER A 239 -16.50 -3.63 -17.53
C SER A 239 -15.51 -2.58 -18.04
N ALA A 240 -15.41 -2.41 -19.37
CA ALA A 240 -14.63 -1.34 -19.98
C ALA A 240 -15.02 0.06 -19.47
N LYS A 241 -16.32 0.30 -19.27
CA LYS A 241 -16.81 1.54 -18.64
C LYS A 241 -16.25 1.71 -17.22
N LYS A 242 -16.22 0.63 -16.44
CA LYS A 242 -15.69 0.68 -15.07
C LYS A 242 -14.19 1.00 -15.05
N ILE A 243 -13.42 0.41 -15.96
CA ILE A 243 -12.00 0.72 -16.15
C ILE A 243 -11.82 2.18 -16.52
N GLN A 244 -12.62 2.69 -17.47
CA GLN A 244 -12.56 4.10 -17.88
C GLN A 244 -12.88 5.06 -16.74
N GLU A 245 -13.94 4.81 -15.97
CA GLU A 245 -14.33 5.66 -14.85
C GLU A 245 -13.27 5.67 -13.75
N ALA A 246 -12.73 4.50 -13.36
CA ALA A 246 -11.62 4.43 -12.42
C ALA A 246 -10.36 5.13 -12.97
N GLY A 247 -10.08 4.96 -14.25
CA GLY A 247 -8.93 5.53 -14.94
C GLY A 247 -8.91 7.06 -14.99
N LYS A 248 -10.06 7.74 -14.84
CA LYS A 248 -10.11 9.22 -14.76
C LYS A 248 -9.34 9.79 -13.57
N HIS A 249 -9.15 9.00 -12.52
CA HIS A 249 -8.40 9.39 -11.34
C HIS A 249 -6.91 9.04 -11.45
N VAL A 250 -6.52 8.19 -12.40
CA VAL A 250 -5.20 7.58 -12.44
C VAL A 250 -4.23 8.44 -13.23
N THR A 251 -3.13 8.82 -12.58
CA THR A 251 -1.92 9.34 -13.22
C THR A 251 -0.80 8.35 -13.00
N TYR A 252 -0.14 7.93 -14.09
CA TYR A 252 0.89 6.89 -14.04
C TYR A 252 2.23 7.47 -14.53
N TYR A 253 3.19 7.60 -13.62
CA TYR A 253 4.56 8.01 -13.90
C TYR A 253 5.42 6.77 -14.14
N VAL A 254 6.18 6.78 -15.23
CA VAL A 254 7.00 5.65 -15.64
C VAL A 254 8.40 6.10 -16.02
N ASN A 255 9.41 5.38 -15.54
CA ASN A 255 10.79 5.52 -15.94
C ASN A 255 11.12 4.51 -17.04
N PRO A 256 11.39 4.94 -18.29
CA PRO A 256 11.67 4.02 -19.41
C PRO A 256 12.94 3.17 -19.22
N PHE A 257 13.80 3.52 -18.26
CA PHE A 257 14.99 2.74 -17.91
C PHE A 257 14.76 1.77 -16.74
N ASP A 258 13.57 1.79 -16.12
CA ASP A 258 13.17 0.82 -15.11
C ASP A 258 12.47 -0.38 -15.75
N ILE A 259 12.98 -1.59 -15.48
CA ILE A 259 12.48 -2.82 -16.09
C ILE A 259 11.05 -3.12 -15.64
N VAL A 260 10.72 -2.84 -14.37
CA VAL A 260 9.39 -3.14 -13.81
C VAL A 260 8.34 -2.27 -14.48
N SER A 261 8.64 -0.98 -14.66
CA SER A 261 7.77 -0.04 -15.34
C SER A 261 7.54 -0.43 -16.79
N MET A 262 8.49 -1.07 -17.46
CA MET A 262 8.33 -1.46 -18.88
C MET A 262 7.62 -2.80 -19.07
N LEU A 263 7.31 -3.55 -18.01
CA LEU A 263 6.57 -4.81 -18.13
C LEU A 263 5.14 -4.63 -18.64
N ASN A 264 4.70 -5.54 -19.52
CA ASN A 264 3.39 -5.58 -20.18
C ASN A 264 3.02 -4.36 -21.03
N ARG A 265 3.92 -3.38 -21.14
CA ARG A 265 3.73 -2.13 -21.87
C ARG A 265 4.13 -2.34 -23.34
N GLU A 266 3.36 -3.18 -24.02
CA GLU A 266 3.62 -3.65 -25.40
C GLU A 266 3.11 -2.69 -26.48
N LYS A 267 2.33 -1.69 -26.10
CA LYS A 267 1.81 -0.65 -27.00
C LYS A 267 2.38 0.71 -26.56
N PRO A 268 2.82 1.55 -27.51
CA PRO A 268 3.27 2.91 -27.22
C PRO A 268 2.15 3.78 -26.66
#